data_AF-U2D2R4-F1
#
_entry.id   AF-U2D2R4-F1
#
_cell.length_a   1.000
_cell.length_b   1.000
_cell.length_c   1.000
_cell.angle_alpha   90.00
_cell.angle_beta   90.00
_cell.angle_gamma   90.00
#
_symmetry.space_group_name_H-M   'P 1'
#
loop_
_entity.id
_entity.type
_entity.pdbx_description
1 polymer ?
#
loop_
_entity_poly.entity_id
_entity_poly.type
_entity_poly.pdbx_seq_one_letter_code
_entity_poly.pdbx_strand_id
1 'polypeptide(L)'
;MIEEFEYAYMKKYWNIQLFQWCNYFENGNYDLSLIDNEMFNIVHKYYCLIKPIDRRSKIAYLQIKKDLVDKNPLVSELRNRIDNQENYNKSIPPQLEENRYNYLLELSSRMKSDVVKLMNIRNKLSKEVGYSSYPELVFKTEEINKEMLVNLLNSFVEENINKVLKLIAKYNIKWKSWFSDLNKISVPMLDLNPVELINQFIDKLGFNCIKEKIQINYMEHEFSGVASEISPKNIKIVAAPIHSLSDLTGLFHELGHAISYYFNEEKGLYRILPASYDEAMAVVMEHLAPQILFDEFIKEKISEIQVLEYTRCAISSLYEFELWEKPEQAEELYIKHYSRLGLNINNPSIWACDTFRSIDPVYIHNYVIGAVLSKYLNKYLVQNYRYDYLEWGKWLINNIYKDGRKRIFTEKISEVYAFK
;
A
#
# COMPACT_ATOMS: atom_id res chain seq x y z
N MET A 1 4.02 9.69 -31.12
CA MET A 1 3.32 8.58 -30.43
C MET A 1 3.54 8.54 -28.92
N ILE A 2 4.69 8.08 -28.39
CA ILE A 2 4.84 7.93 -26.93
C ILE A 2 4.76 9.27 -26.19
N GLU A 3 5.31 10.34 -26.77
CA GLU A 3 5.25 11.69 -26.18
C GLU A 3 3.81 12.23 -26.12
N GLU A 4 3.01 11.99 -27.17
CA GLU A 4 1.59 12.38 -27.21
C GLU A 4 0.75 11.58 -26.21
N PHE A 5 1.03 10.28 -26.06
CA PHE A 5 0.42 9.44 -25.04
C PHE A 5 0.77 9.96 -23.65
N GLU A 6 2.06 10.12 -23.35
CA GLU A 6 2.53 10.57 -22.04
C GLU A 6 1.94 11.94 -21.69
N TYR A 7 1.94 12.89 -22.61
CA TYR A 7 1.35 14.21 -22.35
C TYR A 7 -0.15 14.11 -22.00
N ALA A 8 -0.94 13.40 -22.81
CA ALA A 8 -2.37 13.24 -22.58
C ALA A 8 -2.66 12.47 -21.28
N TYR A 9 -1.91 11.40 -21.05
CA TYR A 9 -2.04 10.53 -19.89
C TYR A 9 -1.69 11.26 -18.59
N MET A 10 -0.52 11.91 -18.53
CA MET A 10 -0.05 12.58 -17.32
C MET A 10 -0.99 13.70 -16.88
N LYS A 11 -1.63 14.42 -17.83
CA LYS A 11 -2.64 15.42 -17.50
C LYS A 11 -3.82 14.81 -16.74
N LYS A 12 -4.31 13.65 -17.18
CA LYS A 12 -5.43 12.96 -16.51
C LYS A 12 -4.99 12.27 -15.22
N TYR A 13 -3.79 11.71 -15.18
CA TYR A 13 -3.20 11.13 -13.98
C TYR A 13 -3.19 12.14 -12.82
N TRP A 14 -2.66 13.35 -13.02
CA TRP A 14 -2.63 14.37 -11.96
C TRP A 14 -4.02 14.86 -11.56
N ASN A 15 -4.94 14.99 -12.52
CA ASN A 15 -6.33 15.31 -12.20
C ASN A 15 -6.96 14.24 -11.30
N ILE A 16 -6.70 12.95 -11.54
CA ILE A 16 -7.18 11.87 -10.65
C ILE A 16 -6.60 12.04 -9.24
N GLN A 17 -5.28 12.23 -9.11
CA GLN A 17 -4.65 12.40 -7.80
C GLN A 17 -5.27 13.58 -7.02
N LEU A 18 -5.46 14.72 -7.69
CA LEU A 18 -6.10 15.90 -7.11
C LEU A 18 -7.57 15.63 -6.74
N PHE A 19 -8.36 15.03 -7.63
CA PHE A 19 -9.80 14.82 -7.39
C PHE A 19 -10.05 13.80 -6.29
N GLN A 20 -9.25 12.72 -6.23
CA GLN A 20 -9.30 11.77 -5.12
C GLN A 20 -8.98 12.48 -3.80
N TRP A 21 -7.89 13.25 -3.77
CA TRP A 21 -7.52 14.03 -2.58
C TRP A 21 -8.67 14.95 -2.13
N CYS A 22 -9.24 15.72 -3.05
CA CYS A 22 -10.32 16.63 -2.71
C CYS A 22 -11.57 15.89 -2.22
N ASN A 23 -11.95 14.78 -2.85
CA ASN A 23 -13.13 13.99 -2.44
C ASN A 23 -12.96 13.42 -1.03
N TYR A 24 -11.79 12.89 -0.68
CA TYR A 24 -11.57 12.28 0.63
C TYR A 24 -11.32 13.32 1.74
N PHE A 25 -10.63 14.43 1.44
CA PHE A 25 -10.08 15.30 2.50
C PHE A 25 -10.54 16.75 2.44
N GLU A 26 -11.17 17.19 1.35
CA GLU A 26 -11.53 18.61 1.14
C GLU A 26 -13.03 18.77 0.80
N ASN A 27 -13.86 17.77 1.12
CA ASN A 27 -15.30 17.73 0.82
C ASN A 27 -15.61 17.97 -0.68
N GLY A 28 -14.72 17.51 -1.56
CA GLY A 28 -14.92 17.50 -3.00
C GLY A 28 -16.05 16.54 -3.39
N ASN A 29 -16.65 16.80 -4.55
CA ASN A 29 -17.65 15.91 -5.16
C ASN A 29 -17.35 15.73 -6.65
N TYR A 30 -16.10 15.40 -6.95
CA TYR A 30 -15.64 15.12 -8.31
C TYR A 30 -16.08 13.72 -8.74
N ASP A 31 -16.63 13.61 -9.95
CA ASP A 31 -16.98 12.31 -10.53
C ASP A 31 -15.72 11.59 -11.04
N LEU A 32 -15.23 10.65 -10.23
CA LEU A 32 -14.06 9.84 -10.56
C LEU A 32 -14.32 8.89 -11.75
N SER A 33 -15.59 8.56 -12.05
CA SER A 33 -15.96 7.70 -13.16
C SER A 33 -15.77 8.41 -14.51
N LEU A 34 -16.06 9.71 -14.55
CA LEU A 34 -15.86 10.53 -15.74
C LEU A 34 -14.38 10.54 -16.16
N ILE A 35 -13.49 10.81 -15.20
CA ILE A 35 -12.06 10.88 -15.49
C ILE A 35 -11.43 9.50 -15.76
N ASP A 36 -11.92 8.44 -15.09
CA ASP A 36 -11.55 7.07 -15.42
C ASP A 36 -11.91 6.75 -16.89
N ASN A 37 -13.10 7.14 -17.35
CA ASN A 37 -13.51 6.95 -18.74
C ASN A 37 -12.64 7.76 -19.72
N GLU A 38 -12.26 9.00 -19.38
CA GLU A 38 -11.31 9.76 -20.18
C GLU A 38 -9.94 9.08 -20.28
N MET A 39 -9.43 8.53 -19.17
CA MET A 39 -8.19 7.74 -19.16
C MET A 39 -8.33 6.46 -19.98
N PHE A 40 -9.45 5.76 -19.86
CA PHE A 40 -9.76 4.58 -20.66
C PHE A 40 -9.71 4.89 -22.17
N ASN A 41 -10.33 6.00 -22.59
CA ASN A 41 -10.30 6.44 -23.98
C ASN A 41 -8.87 6.77 -24.46
N ILE A 42 -8.03 7.37 -23.60
CA ILE A 42 -6.62 7.61 -23.91
C ILE A 42 -5.90 6.27 -24.10
N VAL A 43 -5.93 5.36 -23.13
CA VAL A 43 -5.18 4.10 -23.22
C VAL A 43 -5.69 3.20 -24.35
N HIS A 44 -6.99 3.22 -24.64
CA HIS A 44 -7.59 2.54 -25.77
C HIS A 44 -7.12 3.11 -27.12
N LYS A 45 -7.03 4.44 -27.27
CA LYS A 45 -6.50 5.10 -28.47
C LYS A 45 -5.06 4.66 -28.78
N TYR A 46 -4.23 4.50 -27.76
CA TYR A 46 -2.82 4.13 -27.92
C TYR A 46 -2.57 2.62 -27.80
N TYR A 47 -3.61 1.83 -27.57
CA TYR A 47 -3.53 0.37 -27.55
C TYR A 47 -3.01 -0.14 -28.89
N CYS A 48 -2.03 -1.05 -28.85
CA CYS A 48 -1.31 -1.57 -30.02
C CYS A 48 -0.41 -0.57 -30.79
N LEU A 49 -0.41 0.73 -30.46
CA LEU A 49 0.44 1.73 -31.11
C LEU A 49 1.81 1.89 -30.45
N ILE A 50 1.91 1.62 -29.14
CA ILE A 50 3.18 1.72 -28.39
C ILE A 50 3.76 0.32 -28.20
N LYS A 51 4.97 0.11 -28.75
CA LYS A 51 5.75 -1.13 -28.61
C LYS A 51 6.85 -0.94 -27.56
N PRO A 52 7.12 -1.93 -26.68
CA PRO A 52 8.09 -1.82 -25.60
C PRO A 52 9.53 -2.03 -26.12
N ILE A 53 10.10 -1.01 -26.78
CA ILE A 53 11.46 -1.06 -27.36
C ILE A 53 12.53 -0.52 -26.41
N ASP A 54 12.12 0.23 -25.39
CA ASP A 54 12.97 0.84 -24.37
C ASP A 54 12.23 0.89 -23.02
N ARG A 55 12.86 1.45 -21.98
CA ARG A 55 12.26 1.54 -20.65
C ARG A 55 10.97 2.37 -20.65
N ARG A 56 10.98 3.55 -21.27
CA ARG A 56 9.83 4.48 -21.28
C ARG A 56 8.62 3.84 -21.95
N SER A 57 8.83 3.24 -23.11
CA SER A 57 7.79 2.55 -23.89
C SER A 57 7.32 1.26 -23.22
N LYS A 58 8.20 0.55 -22.48
CA LYS A 58 7.79 -0.58 -21.63
C LYS A 58 6.87 -0.13 -20.50
N ILE A 59 7.17 0.97 -19.81
CA ILE A 59 6.30 1.52 -18.76
C ILE A 59 4.95 1.92 -19.37
N ALA A 60 4.97 2.67 -20.48
CA ALA A 60 3.75 3.06 -21.19
C ALA A 60 2.91 1.84 -21.60
N TYR A 61 3.55 0.82 -22.18
CA TYR A 61 2.89 -0.42 -22.59
C TYR A 61 2.21 -1.13 -21.41
N LEU A 62 2.91 -1.27 -20.29
CA LEU A 62 2.36 -1.90 -19.08
C LEU A 62 1.21 -1.07 -18.48
N GLN A 63 1.37 0.25 -18.41
CA GLN A 63 0.35 1.15 -17.86
C GLN A 63 -0.93 1.12 -18.70
N ILE A 64 -0.81 1.15 -20.04
CA ILE A 64 -1.94 1.00 -20.97
C ILE A 64 -2.68 -0.30 -20.71
N LYS A 65 -1.97 -1.43 -20.58
CA LYS A 65 -2.58 -2.74 -20.32
C LYS A 65 -3.32 -2.77 -18.98
N LYS A 66 -2.74 -2.19 -17.92
CA LYS A 66 -3.38 -2.10 -16.60
C LYS A 66 -4.65 -1.27 -16.65
N ASP A 67 -4.57 -0.08 -17.23
CA ASP A 67 -5.68 0.88 -17.23
C ASP A 67 -6.80 0.50 -18.22
N LEU A 68 -6.52 -0.32 -19.25
CA LEU A 68 -7.58 -0.94 -20.05
C LEU A 68 -8.49 -1.86 -19.22
N VAL A 69 -7.99 -2.37 -18.10
CA VAL A 69 -8.77 -3.16 -17.14
C VAL A 69 -9.32 -2.27 -16.03
N ASP A 70 -8.46 -1.56 -15.31
CA ASP A 70 -8.84 -0.82 -14.10
C ASP A 70 -9.69 0.43 -14.36
N LYS A 71 -9.58 1.02 -15.55
CA LYS A 71 -10.37 2.19 -15.99
C LYS A 71 -11.52 1.82 -16.92
N ASN A 72 -11.72 0.53 -17.19
CA ASN A 72 -12.85 0.07 -17.98
C ASN A 72 -14.16 0.56 -17.33
N PRO A 73 -15.12 1.14 -18.07
CA PRO A 73 -16.33 1.69 -17.48
C PRO A 73 -17.10 0.72 -16.57
N LEU A 74 -17.16 -0.56 -16.92
CA LEU A 74 -17.82 -1.59 -16.10
C LEU A 74 -17.08 -1.86 -14.78
N VAL A 75 -15.75 -1.77 -14.80
CA VAL A 75 -14.91 -1.93 -13.60
C VAL A 75 -15.02 -0.69 -12.73
N SER A 76 -14.87 0.50 -13.29
CA SER A 76 -14.96 1.78 -12.56
C SER A 76 -16.33 1.99 -11.91
N GLU A 77 -17.42 1.74 -12.63
CA GLU A 77 -18.78 1.87 -12.10
C GLU A 77 -19.00 0.95 -10.87
N LEU A 78 -18.62 -0.32 -11.01
CA LEU A 78 -18.79 -1.30 -9.93
C LEU A 78 -17.84 -1.05 -8.75
N ARG A 79 -16.59 -0.65 -9.00
CA ARG A 79 -15.63 -0.26 -7.96
C ARG A 79 -16.15 0.94 -7.17
N ASN A 80 -16.62 2.00 -7.84
CA ASN A 80 -17.12 3.20 -7.18
C ASN A 80 -18.42 2.93 -6.40
N ARG A 81 -19.27 2.03 -6.91
CA ARG A 81 -20.43 1.52 -6.16
C ARG A 81 -20.01 0.82 -4.87
N ILE A 82 -18.98 -0.04 -4.93
CA ILE A 82 -18.44 -0.78 -3.79
C ILE A 82 -17.79 0.15 -2.76
N ASP A 83 -17.01 1.14 -3.21
CA ASP A 83 -16.32 2.11 -2.36
C ASP A 83 -17.30 2.98 -1.56
N ASN A 84 -18.41 3.40 -2.19
CA ASN A 84 -19.46 4.09 -1.47
C ASN A 84 -20.35 3.11 -0.68
N GLN A 85 -19.98 2.89 0.60
CA GLN A 85 -20.70 2.00 1.52
C GLN A 85 -22.17 2.39 1.74
N GLU A 86 -22.57 3.65 1.52
CA GLU A 86 -23.98 4.06 1.61
C GLU A 86 -24.89 3.30 0.64
N ASN A 87 -24.33 2.76 -0.45
CA ASN A 87 -25.06 1.90 -1.39
C ASN A 87 -25.55 0.59 -0.75
N TYR A 88 -24.96 0.18 0.37
CA TYR A 88 -25.27 -1.06 1.09
C TYR A 88 -25.89 -0.81 2.48
N ASN A 89 -25.68 0.39 3.04
CA ASN A 89 -26.06 0.74 4.42
C ASN A 89 -27.54 1.06 4.64
N LYS A 90 -28.29 1.48 3.61
CA LYS A 90 -29.65 2.06 3.75
C LYS A 90 -30.69 1.17 4.46
N SER A 91 -30.42 -0.12 4.64
CA SER A 91 -31.29 -1.05 5.35
C SER A 91 -30.55 -1.88 6.41
N ILE A 92 -29.41 -1.40 6.89
CA ILE A 92 -28.75 -1.98 8.06
C ILE A 92 -29.43 -1.41 9.31
N PRO A 93 -29.92 -2.26 10.25
CA PRO A 93 -30.55 -1.78 11.47
C PRO A 93 -29.60 -0.87 12.28
N PRO A 94 -30.05 0.30 12.78
CA PRO A 94 -29.21 1.20 13.57
C PRO A 94 -28.58 0.53 14.81
N GLN A 95 -29.23 -0.49 15.36
CA GLN A 95 -28.68 -1.24 16.51
C GLN A 95 -27.39 -2.02 16.18
N LEU A 96 -27.12 -2.31 14.90
CA LEU A 96 -25.88 -2.95 14.49
C LEU A 96 -24.72 -1.93 14.37
N GLU A 97 -25.01 -0.64 14.15
CA GLU A 97 -24.00 0.42 14.09
C GLU A 97 -23.30 0.62 15.45
N GLU A 98 -23.97 0.31 16.56
CA GLU A 98 -23.39 0.31 17.90
C GLU A 98 -22.27 -0.74 18.07
N ASN A 99 -22.20 -1.74 17.20
CA ASN A 99 -21.14 -2.75 17.19
C ASN A 99 -20.49 -2.82 15.80
N ARG A 100 -19.39 -2.08 15.61
CA ARG A 100 -18.62 -2.00 14.36
C ARG A 100 -18.36 -3.37 13.71
N TYR A 101 -18.06 -4.40 14.48
CA TYR A 101 -17.79 -5.73 13.93
C TYR A 101 -19.06 -6.38 13.33
N ASN A 102 -20.19 -6.30 14.02
CA ASN A 102 -21.45 -6.84 13.49
C ASN A 102 -21.94 -6.06 12.27
N TYR A 103 -21.79 -4.73 12.30
CA TYR A 103 -22.05 -3.86 11.16
C TYR A 103 -21.24 -4.27 9.93
N LEU A 104 -19.92 -4.46 10.08
CA LEU A 104 -19.05 -4.87 8.98
C LEU A 104 -19.42 -6.27 8.42
N LEU A 105 -19.90 -7.19 9.25
CA LEU A 105 -20.35 -8.50 8.79
C LEU A 105 -21.60 -8.43 7.92
N GLU A 106 -22.58 -7.63 8.35
CA GLU A 106 -23.81 -7.38 7.58
C GLU A 106 -23.46 -6.69 6.25
N LEU A 107 -22.61 -5.67 6.31
CA LEU A 107 -22.12 -4.96 5.13
C LEU A 107 -21.41 -5.93 4.16
N SER A 108 -20.51 -6.76 4.68
CA SER A 108 -19.77 -7.75 3.89
C SER A 108 -20.69 -8.75 3.18
N SER A 109 -21.75 -9.21 3.87
CA SER A 109 -22.74 -10.13 3.28
C SER A 109 -23.42 -9.54 2.04
N ARG A 110 -23.66 -8.22 2.04
CA ARG A 110 -24.31 -7.49 0.94
C ARG A 110 -23.35 -7.15 -0.19
N MET A 111 -22.10 -6.86 0.13
CA MET A 111 -21.05 -6.52 -0.84
C MET A 111 -20.50 -7.74 -1.59
N LYS A 112 -20.53 -8.93 -0.96
CA LYS A 112 -19.89 -10.16 -1.45
C LYS A 112 -20.11 -10.45 -2.94
N SER A 113 -21.37 -10.38 -3.41
CA SER A 113 -21.70 -10.66 -4.81
C SER A 113 -21.09 -9.64 -5.77
N ASP A 114 -21.11 -8.36 -5.41
CA ASP A 114 -20.53 -7.26 -6.20
C ASP A 114 -18.99 -7.37 -6.23
N VAL A 115 -18.35 -7.71 -5.11
CA VAL A 115 -16.89 -7.93 -5.05
C VAL A 115 -16.48 -9.10 -5.94
N VAL A 116 -17.15 -10.25 -5.86
CA VAL A 116 -16.88 -11.40 -6.74
C VAL A 116 -17.12 -11.05 -8.21
N LYS A 117 -18.19 -10.30 -8.50
CA LYS A 117 -18.47 -9.82 -9.87
C LYS A 117 -17.35 -8.92 -10.38
N LEU A 118 -16.84 -8.00 -9.56
CA LEU A 118 -15.73 -7.12 -9.92
C LEU A 118 -14.45 -7.92 -10.22
N MET A 119 -14.12 -8.90 -9.38
CA MET A 119 -12.98 -9.80 -9.59
C MET A 119 -13.10 -10.54 -10.93
N ASN A 120 -14.28 -11.10 -11.23
CA ASN A 120 -14.52 -11.82 -12.47
C ASN A 120 -14.40 -10.93 -13.71
N ILE A 121 -14.90 -9.69 -13.66
CA ILE A 121 -14.77 -8.71 -14.75
C ILE A 121 -13.29 -8.40 -14.99
N ARG A 122 -12.53 -8.06 -13.93
CA ARG A 122 -11.10 -7.77 -14.02
C ARG A 122 -10.30 -8.96 -14.58
N ASN A 123 -10.57 -10.18 -14.11
CA ASN A 123 -9.94 -11.40 -14.61
C ASN A 123 -10.23 -11.62 -16.11
N LYS A 124 -11.48 -11.42 -16.53
CA LYS A 124 -11.87 -11.54 -17.94
C LYS A 124 -11.14 -10.52 -18.81
N LEU A 125 -11.18 -9.24 -18.45
CA LEU A 125 -10.53 -8.18 -19.21
C LEU A 125 -9.00 -8.35 -19.26
N SER A 126 -8.39 -8.83 -18.18
CA SER A 126 -6.94 -9.14 -18.14
C SER A 126 -6.56 -10.22 -19.16
N LYS A 127 -7.42 -11.23 -19.33
CA LYS A 127 -7.26 -12.27 -20.37
C LYS A 127 -7.37 -11.70 -21.78
N GLU A 128 -8.32 -10.80 -22.01
CA GLU A 128 -8.49 -10.12 -23.30
C GLU A 128 -7.27 -9.26 -23.67
N VAL A 129 -6.58 -8.68 -22.68
CA VAL A 129 -5.33 -7.93 -22.91
C VAL A 129 -4.06 -8.79 -22.85
N GLY A 130 -4.18 -10.12 -22.76
CA GLY A 130 -3.09 -11.08 -22.99
C GLY A 130 -2.40 -11.62 -21.74
N TYR A 131 -3.03 -11.56 -20.57
CA TYR A 131 -2.52 -12.14 -19.32
C TYR A 131 -3.38 -13.34 -18.88
N SER A 132 -2.86 -14.24 -18.06
CA SER A 132 -3.63 -15.40 -17.56
C SER A 132 -4.68 -15.01 -16.52
N SER A 133 -4.44 -13.93 -15.76
CA SER A 133 -5.30 -13.45 -14.70
C SER A 133 -5.02 -11.98 -14.37
N TYR A 134 -5.89 -11.35 -13.57
CA TYR A 134 -5.67 -9.99 -13.09
C TYR A 134 -4.45 -9.88 -12.15
N PRO A 135 -4.22 -10.79 -11.18
CA PRO A 135 -2.97 -10.78 -10.41
C PRO A 135 -1.72 -10.84 -11.28
N GLU A 136 -1.71 -11.64 -12.37
CA GLU A 136 -0.54 -11.65 -13.27
C GLU A 136 -0.32 -10.29 -13.94
N LEU A 137 -1.39 -9.64 -14.41
CA LEU A 137 -1.31 -8.28 -14.95
C LEU A 137 -0.69 -7.32 -13.93
N VAL A 138 -1.19 -7.32 -12.69
CA VAL A 138 -0.65 -6.47 -11.61
C VAL A 138 0.85 -6.75 -11.39
N PHE A 139 1.24 -8.00 -11.15
CA PHE A 139 2.66 -8.34 -10.93
C PHE A 139 3.56 -7.95 -12.10
N LYS A 140 3.13 -8.16 -13.34
CA LYS A 140 3.91 -7.76 -14.52
C LYS A 140 4.04 -6.24 -14.63
N THR A 141 2.99 -5.50 -14.28
CA THR A 141 3.04 -4.02 -14.28
C THR A 141 3.92 -3.46 -13.18
N GLU A 142 4.04 -4.17 -12.06
CA GLU A 142 4.93 -3.84 -10.94
C GLU A 142 6.31 -4.49 -11.06
N GLU A 143 6.55 -5.25 -12.13
CA GLU A 143 7.79 -5.96 -12.42
C GLU A 143 8.21 -6.95 -11.33
N ILE A 144 7.22 -7.57 -10.69
CA ILE A 144 7.37 -8.59 -9.66
C ILE A 144 7.34 -9.98 -10.30
N ASN A 145 8.22 -10.86 -9.83
CA ASN A 145 8.15 -12.29 -10.11
C ASN A 145 7.22 -12.98 -9.09
N LYS A 146 6.07 -13.50 -9.55
CA LYS A 146 5.05 -14.15 -8.70
C LYS A 146 5.63 -15.30 -7.87
N GLU A 147 6.44 -16.15 -8.46
CA GLU A 147 7.02 -17.32 -7.78
C GLU A 147 7.96 -16.90 -6.64
N MET A 148 8.86 -15.95 -6.93
CA MET A 148 9.76 -15.40 -5.91
C MET A 148 8.98 -14.71 -4.79
N LEU A 149 7.91 -13.97 -5.13
CA LEU A 149 7.06 -13.32 -4.15
C LEU A 149 6.37 -14.36 -3.26
N VAL A 150 5.72 -15.38 -3.83
CA VAL A 150 5.05 -16.43 -3.05
C VAL A 150 6.02 -17.15 -2.11
N ASN A 151 7.23 -17.44 -2.58
CA ASN A 151 8.28 -18.02 -1.74
C ASN A 151 8.67 -17.07 -0.59
N LEU A 152 8.89 -15.78 -0.89
CA LEU A 152 9.19 -14.77 0.12
C LEU A 152 8.08 -14.67 1.18
N LEU A 153 6.81 -14.63 0.78
CA LEU A 153 5.68 -14.55 1.69
C LEU A 153 5.58 -15.78 2.59
N ASN A 154 5.75 -16.99 2.04
CA ASN A 154 5.73 -18.22 2.83
C ASN A 154 6.90 -18.28 3.83
N SER A 155 8.12 -18.00 3.39
CA SER A 155 9.29 -17.94 4.27
C SER A 155 9.11 -16.89 5.36
N PHE A 156 8.57 -15.71 5.04
CA PHE A 156 8.30 -14.67 6.04
C PHE A 156 7.32 -15.15 7.11
N VAL A 157 6.25 -15.85 6.73
CA VAL A 157 5.32 -16.42 7.71
C VAL A 157 5.99 -17.50 8.54
N GLU A 158 6.71 -18.44 7.93
CA GLU A 158 7.39 -19.53 8.62
C GLU A 158 8.39 -19.03 9.67
N GLU A 159 9.19 -18.01 9.33
CA GLU A 159 10.17 -17.41 10.23
C GLU A 159 9.52 -16.71 11.44
N ASN A 160 8.33 -16.12 11.26
CA ASN A 160 7.72 -15.23 12.26
C ASN A 160 6.56 -15.86 13.04
N ILE A 161 5.93 -16.93 12.56
CA ILE A 161 4.65 -17.42 13.11
C ILE A 161 4.74 -17.78 14.59
N ASN A 162 5.84 -18.41 15.02
CA ASN A 162 6.04 -18.76 16.43
C ASN A 162 6.15 -17.52 17.34
N LYS A 163 6.76 -16.43 16.85
CA LYS A 163 6.83 -15.16 17.57
C LYS A 163 5.44 -14.51 17.63
N VAL A 164 4.72 -14.50 16.51
CA VAL A 164 3.36 -13.98 16.41
C VAL A 164 2.41 -14.68 17.39
N LEU A 165 2.42 -16.01 17.45
CA LEU A 165 1.56 -16.77 18.39
C LEU A 165 1.83 -16.37 19.85
N LYS A 166 3.11 -16.18 20.22
CA LYS A 166 3.48 -15.71 21.57
C LYS A 166 3.00 -14.29 21.83
N LEU A 167 3.11 -13.39 20.85
CA LEU A 167 2.68 -12.00 20.97
C LEU A 167 1.15 -11.87 21.06
N ILE A 168 0.42 -12.65 20.25
CA ILE A 168 -1.05 -12.74 20.32
C ILE A 168 -1.48 -13.16 21.73
N ALA A 169 -0.85 -14.18 22.30
CA ALA A 169 -1.13 -14.62 23.67
C ALA A 169 -0.75 -13.55 24.71
N LYS A 170 0.45 -12.96 24.59
CA LYS A 170 0.98 -11.92 25.49
C LYS A 170 0.05 -10.71 25.59
N TYR A 171 -0.48 -10.25 24.47
CA TYR A 171 -1.31 -9.05 24.39
C TYR A 171 -2.81 -9.33 24.27
N ASN A 172 -3.22 -10.60 24.33
CA ASN A 172 -4.61 -11.03 24.19
C ASN A 172 -5.28 -10.46 22.91
N ILE A 173 -4.54 -10.51 21.79
CA ILE A 173 -5.00 -9.97 20.50
C ILE A 173 -6.12 -10.86 19.97
N LYS A 174 -7.19 -10.24 19.46
CA LYS A 174 -8.33 -10.95 18.86
C LYS A 174 -8.50 -10.53 17.43
N TRP A 175 -8.96 -11.47 16.59
CA TRP A 175 -9.20 -11.19 15.17
C TRP A 175 -10.10 -9.96 14.94
N LYS A 176 -11.22 -9.89 15.67
CA LYS A 176 -12.21 -8.81 15.52
C LYS A 176 -11.74 -7.42 15.98
N SER A 177 -10.69 -7.36 16.78
CA SER A 177 -10.17 -6.12 17.38
C SER A 177 -8.69 -5.89 17.04
N TRP A 178 -8.17 -6.59 16.03
CA TRP A 178 -6.75 -6.65 15.69
C TRP A 178 -6.05 -5.29 15.77
N PHE A 179 -6.49 -4.31 14.98
CA PHE A 179 -5.88 -2.97 14.93
C PHE A 179 -6.01 -2.22 16.26
N SER A 180 -7.18 -2.25 16.90
CA SER A 180 -7.35 -1.65 18.22
C SER A 180 -6.52 -2.33 19.32
N ASP A 181 -6.21 -3.63 19.16
CA ASP A 181 -5.36 -4.37 20.07
C ASP A 181 -3.87 -4.05 19.84
N LEU A 182 -3.45 -3.79 18.60
CA LEU A 182 -2.10 -3.28 18.30
C LEU A 182 -1.85 -1.95 18.99
N ASN A 183 -2.84 -1.05 19.00
CA ASN A 183 -2.74 0.25 19.67
C ASN A 183 -2.47 0.11 21.19
N LYS A 184 -2.82 -1.03 21.80
CA LYS A 184 -2.58 -1.32 23.24
C LYS A 184 -1.16 -1.81 23.55
N ILE A 185 -0.36 -2.16 22.55
CA ILE A 185 1.06 -2.54 22.73
C ILE A 185 1.92 -1.30 23.09
N SER A 186 1.31 -0.12 23.03
CA SER A 186 1.91 1.19 23.24
C SER A 186 2.30 1.48 24.69
N VAL A 187 3.25 2.40 24.82
CA VAL A 187 3.55 3.15 26.04
C VAL A 187 2.55 4.32 26.15
N PRO A 188 2.19 4.81 27.33
CA PRO A 188 1.52 6.11 27.44
C PRO A 188 2.32 7.18 26.67
N MET A 189 1.72 7.75 25.62
CA MET A 189 2.31 8.73 24.68
C MET A 189 2.60 10.11 25.30
N LEU A 190 2.63 10.22 26.62
CA LEU A 190 2.49 11.48 27.35
C LEU A 190 3.59 12.53 27.01
N ASP A 191 4.71 12.11 26.42
CA ASP A 191 5.86 12.99 26.14
C ASP A 191 6.36 13.01 24.68
N LEU A 192 5.72 12.30 23.73
CA LEU A 192 6.19 12.28 22.33
C LEU A 192 5.48 13.34 21.48
N ASN A 193 6.25 14.25 20.88
CA ASN A 193 5.75 15.21 19.89
C ASN A 193 6.02 14.69 18.46
N PRO A 194 4.98 14.26 17.71
CA PRO A 194 5.18 13.67 16.38
C PRO A 194 5.85 14.61 15.38
N VAL A 195 5.55 15.91 15.44
CA VAL A 195 6.16 16.92 14.56
C VAL A 195 7.65 17.08 14.86
N GLU A 196 8.02 17.07 16.14
CA GLU A 196 9.42 17.12 16.54
C GLU A 196 10.17 15.86 16.08
N LEU A 197 9.60 14.68 16.28
CA LEU A 197 10.20 13.41 15.86
C LEU A 197 10.42 13.32 14.35
N ILE A 198 9.44 13.77 13.55
CA ILE A 198 9.59 13.88 12.09
C ILE A 198 10.75 14.80 11.75
N ASN A 199 10.81 15.98 12.36
CA ASN A 199 11.88 16.94 12.10
C ASN A 199 13.25 16.36 12.46
N GLN A 200 13.38 15.72 13.63
CA GLN A 200 14.61 15.07 14.05
C GLN A 200 15.04 13.95 13.09
N PHE A 201 14.09 13.14 12.60
CA PHE A 201 14.38 12.09 11.63
C PHE A 201 14.87 12.64 10.29
N ILE A 202 14.16 13.63 9.75
CA ILE A 202 14.54 14.35 8.52
C ILE A 202 15.93 14.98 8.68
N ASP A 203 16.21 15.62 9.82
CA ASP A 203 17.52 16.24 10.10
C ASP A 203 18.64 15.21 10.10
N LYS A 204 18.44 14.07 10.78
CA LYS A 204 19.45 13.00 10.86
C LYS A 204 19.78 12.40 9.49
N LEU A 205 18.79 12.28 8.60
CA LEU A 205 19.00 11.81 7.23
C LEU A 205 19.48 12.92 6.27
N GLY A 206 19.54 14.18 6.71
CA GLY A 206 19.95 15.30 5.85
C GLY A 206 18.90 15.69 4.82
N PHE A 207 17.62 15.41 5.08
CA PHE A 207 16.50 15.67 4.18
C PHE A 207 15.84 17.05 4.40
N ASN A 208 16.58 18.02 4.94
CA ASN A 208 16.05 19.30 5.42
C ASN A 208 15.26 20.09 4.37
N CYS A 209 15.56 19.88 3.08
CA CYS A 209 14.86 20.52 1.98
C CYS A 209 13.37 20.12 1.87
N ILE A 210 12.91 19.07 2.55
CA ILE A 210 11.52 18.59 2.46
C ILE A 210 10.59 19.22 3.53
N LYS A 211 11.15 19.80 4.60
CA LYS A 211 10.37 20.22 5.79
C LYS A 211 9.24 21.20 5.47
N GLU A 212 9.49 22.15 4.58
CA GLU A 212 8.50 23.16 4.17
C GLU A 212 7.63 22.71 2.98
N LYS A 213 7.86 21.51 2.45
CA LYS A 213 7.26 21.01 1.21
C LYS A 213 6.23 19.91 1.44
N ILE A 214 6.27 19.28 2.61
CA ILE A 214 5.31 18.26 3.03
C ILE A 214 4.30 18.92 3.96
N GLN A 215 3.04 18.96 3.56
CA GLN A 215 1.95 19.47 4.39
C GLN A 215 1.34 18.30 5.16
N ILE A 216 1.42 18.33 6.49
CA ILE A 216 0.84 17.28 7.35
C ILE A 216 -0.39 17.86 8.04
N ASN A 217 -1.56 17.27 7.78
CA ASN A 217 -2.82 17.63 8.42
C ASN A 217 -3.29 16.46 9.30
N TYR A 218 -3.60 16.75 10.55
CA TYR A 218 -4.21 15.76 11.44
C TYR A 218 -5.73 15.87 11.40
N MET A 219 -6.41 14.77 11.08
CA MET A 219 -7.86 14.72 10.97
C MET A 219 -8.39 13.44 11.60
N GLU A 220 -9.45 13.55 12.40
CA GLU A 220 -10.21 12.36 12.78
C GLU A 220 -10.89 11.81 11.53
N HIS A 221 -10.40 10.67 11.04
CA HIS A 221 -10.93 9.98 9.88
C HIS A 221 -10.82 8.47 10.12
N GLU A 222 -11.54 7.68 9.32
CA GLU A 222 -11.44 6.22 9.36
C GLU A 222 -10.09 5.65 8.86
N PHE A 223 -9.24 6.47 8.23
CA PHE A 223 -7.92 6.05 7.73
C PHE A 223 -6.83 6.38 8.75
N SER A 224 -5.85 5.49 8.91
CA SER A 224 -4.68 5.73 9.77
C SER A 224 -3.77 6.85 9.22
N GLY A 225 -3.61 6.91 7.90
CA GLY A 225 -2.84 7.93 7.20
C GLY A 225 -2.92 7.74 5.69
N VAL A 226 -2.67 8.82 4.95
CA VAL A 226 -2.53 8.83 3.48
C VAL A 226 -1.56 9.94 3.07
N ALA A 227 -0.54 9.59 2.31
CA ALA A 227 0.31 10.50 1.55
C ALA A 227 -0.07 10.53 0.07
N SER A 228 -0.09 11.72 -0.54
CA SER A 228 -0.33 11.85 -1.98
C SER A 228 0.50 12.98 -2.57
N GLU A 229 1.01 12.73 -3.78
CA GLU A 229 1.48 13.78 -4.66
C GLU A 229 0.35 14.20 -5.61
N ILE A 230 -0.31 15.32 -5.31
CA ILE A 230 -1.45 15.80 -6.11
C ILE A 230 -1.03 16.52 -7.40
N SER A 231 0.22 16.98 -7.43
CA SER A 231 0.92 17.48 -8.62
C SER A 231 2.42 17.43 -8.35
N PRO A 232 3.31 17.48 -9.36
CA PRO A 232 4.75 17.38 -9.13
C PRO A 232 5.26 18.35 -8.05
N LYS A 233 5.86 17.79 -6.99
CA LYS A 233 6.40 18.46 -5.79
C LYS A 233 5.35 19.13 -4.89
N ASN A 234 4.06 18.86 -5.10
CA ASN A 234 2.98 19.25 -4.21
C ASN A 234 2.50 18.00 -3.46
N ILE A 235 3.05 17.81 -2.27
CA ILE A 235 2.91 16.58 -1.50
C ILE A 235 2.15 16.90 -0.22
N LYS A 236 1.11 16.11 0.05
CA LYS A 236 0.28 16.24 1.22
C LYS A 236 0.24 14.92 1.98
N ILE A 237 0.14 15.02 3.30
CA ILE A 237 -0.09 13.91 4.22
C ILE A 237 -1.31 14.28 5.06
N VAL A 238 -2.27 13.36 5.16
CA VAL A 238 -3.29 13.36 6.20
C VAL A 238 -3.02 12.18 7.12
N ALA A 239 -3.06 12.39 8.42
CA ALA A 239 -2.88 11.33 9.41
C ALA A 239 -3.93 11.42 10.51
N ALA A 240 -4.32 10.28 11.07
CA ALA A 240 -5.12 10.27 12.29
C ALA A 240 -4.32 10.88 13.46
N PRO A 241 -4.97 11.45 14.48
CA PRO A 241 -4.29 11.87 15.69
C PRO A 241 -3.48 10.72 16.32
N ILE A 242 -2.25 11.02 16.73
CA ILE A 242 -1.31 10.01 17.21
C ILE A 242 -1.61 9.68 18.67
N HIS A 243 -2.08 8.46 18.94
CA HIS A 243 -2.44 8.00 20.29
C HIS A 243 -1.67 6.76 20.73
N SER A 244 -0.95 6.14 19.80
CA SER A 244 -0.28 4.85 20.00
C SER A 244 1.02 4.78 19.20
N LEU A 245 1.88 3.81 19.54
CA LEU A 245 3.10 3.56 18.75
C LEU A 245 2.75 3.12 17.32
N SER A 246 1.63 2.42 17.15
CA SER A 246 1.11 2.01 15.85
C SER A 246 0.74 3.22 14.99
N ASP A 247 0.07 4.23 15.56
CA ASP A 247 -0.27 5.46 14.84
C ASP A 247 1.00 6.23 14.44
N LEU A 248 1.98 6.31 15.36
CA LEU A 248 3.26 6.96 15.10
C LEU A 248 4.03 6.26 13.98
N THR A 249 4.04 4.93 13.95
CA THR A 249 4.63 4.18 12.82
C THR A 249 3.88 4.45 11.53
N GLY A 250 2.55 4.52 11.55
CA GLY A 250 1.75 4.92 10.39
C GLY A 250 2.15 6.30 9.86
N LEU A 251 2.43 7.26 10.75
CA LEU A 251 2.92 8.58 10.32
C LEU A 251 4.29 8.53 9.64
N PHE A 252 5.22 7.69 10.14
CA PHE A 252 6.52 7.48 9.47
C PHE A 252 6.38 6.75 8.13
N HIS A 253 5.39 5.87 8.00
CA HIS A 253 5.03 5.23 6.74
C HIS A 253 4.63 6.27 5.70
N GLU A 254 3.66 7.14 6.03
CA GLU A 254 3.24 8.22 5.13
C GLU A 254 4.37 9.20 4.79
N LEU A 255 5.24 9.50 5.76
CA LEU A 255 6.43 10.30 5.52
C LEU A 255 7.37 9.62 4.49
N GLY A 256 7.46 8.30 4.48
CA GLY A 256 8.28 7.56 3.52
C GLY A 256 7.79 7.65 2.07
N HIS A 257 6.46 7.64 1.86
CA HIS A 257 5.87 7.99 0.56
C HIS A 257 6.25 9.41 0.15
N ALA A 258 6.05 10.38 1.04
CA ALA A 258 6.33 11.78 0.76
C ALA A 258 7.81 12.04 0.43
N ILE A 259 8.75 11.39 1.15
CA ILE A 259 10.18 11.41 0.84
C ILE A 259 10.43 10.88 -0.57
N SER A 260 9.82 9.74 -0.94
CA SER A 260 9.97 9.13 -2.26
C SER A 260 9.47 10.05 -3.38
N TYR A 261 8.31 10.68 -3.21
CA TYR A 261 7.77 11.65 -4.16
C TYR A 261 8.65 12.89 -4.29
N TYR A 262 9.11 13.42 -3.15
CA TYR A 262 9.92 14.63 -3.12
C TYR A 262 11.29 14.41 -3.75
N PHE A 263 11.96 13.29 -3.49
CA PHE A 263 13.30 13.06 -4.06
C PHE A 263 13.29 12.44 -5.45
N ASN A 264 12.15 11.98 -5.96
CA ASN A 264 12.03 11.61 -7.37
C ASN A 264 12.20 12.87 -8.26
N GLU A 265 13.30 12.94 -9.01
CA GLU A 265 13.64 14.07 -9.90
C GLU A 265 13.09 13.90 -11.32
N GLU A 266 12.56 12.70 -11.63
CA GLU A 266 12.06 12.38 -12.95
C GLU A 266 10.70 13.03 -13.26
N LYS A 267 10.39 13.06 -14.55
CA LYS A 267 9.17 13.63 -15.14
C LYS A 267 8.41 12.56 -15.94
N GLY A 268 7.19 12.90 -16.34
CA GLY A 268 6.37 12.03 -17.19
C GLY A 268 6.12 10.67 -16.53
N LEU A 269 6.14 9.60 -17.33
CA LEU A 269 5.88 8.24 -16.83
C LEU A 269 6.91 7.74 -15.82
N TYR A 270 8.13 8.30 -15.80
CA TYR A 270 9.13 7.93 -14.80
C TYR A 270 8.83 8.50 -13.41
N ARG A 271 7.96 9.50 -13.31
CA ARG A 271 7.51 10.05 -12.03
C ARG A 271 6.52 9.13 -11.31
N ILE A 272 5.72 8.38 -12.07
CA ILE A 272 4.73 7.45 -11.51
C ILE A 272 5.46 6.22 -10.95
N LEU A 273 5.48 6.11 -9.63
CA LEU A 273 6.06 4.96 -8.94
C LEU A 273 5.12 3.74 -9.06
N PRO A 274 5.63 2.53 -9.30
CA PRO A 274 4.83 1.33 -9.11
C PRO A 274 4.56 1.14 -7.61
N ALA A 275 3.39 0.59 -7.25
CA ALA A 275 2.99 0.38 -5.85
C ALA A 275 4.06 -0.40 -5.06
N SER A 276 4.63 -1.44 -5.66
CA SER A 276 5.75 -2.21 -5.09
C SER A 276 6.97 -1.40 -4.68
N TYR A 277 7.27 -0.30 -5.37
CA TYR A 277 8.36 0.59 -5.00
C TYR A 277 7.89 1.59 -3.94
N ASP A 278 6.74 2.22 -4.16
CA ASP A 278 6.20 3.27 -3.30
C ASP A 278 6.00 2.77 -1.85
N GLU A 279 5.23 1.70 -1.70
CA GLU A 279 4.95 1.04 -0.41
C GLU A 279 6.19 0.45 0.25
N ALA A 280 7.07 -0.19 -0.54
CA ALA A 280 8.26 -0.79 0.05
C ALA A 280 9.15 0.28 0.69
N MET A 281 9.23 1.48 0.11
CA MET A 281 10.02 2.57 0.69
C MET A 281 9.30 3.29 1.83
N ALA A 282 7.97 3.36 1.82
CA ALA A 282 7.18 3.80 2.96
C ALA A 282 7.46 2.92 4.18
N VAL A 283 7.36 1.60 4.02
CA VAL A 283 7.68 0.61 5.06
C VAL A 283 9.15 0.66 5.48
N VAL A 284 10.09 0.90 4.56
CA VAL A 284 11.49 1.10 4.93
C VAL A 284 11.64 2.26 5.91
N MET A 285 10.99 3.40 5.65
CA MET A 285 11.06 4.57 6.53
C MET A 285 10.37 4.32 7.86
N GLU A 286 9.23 3.63 7.84
CA GLU A 286 8.54 3.14 9.05
C GLU A 286 9.47 2.29 9.95
N HIS A 287 10.36 1.49 9.37
CA HIS A 287 11.32 0.69 10.13
C HIS A 287 12.56 1.47 10.54
N LEU A 288 13.10 2.33 9.68
CA LEU A 288 14.33 3.05 9.96
C LEU A 288 14.14 4.16 11.00
N ALA A 289 13.01 4.90 10.96
CA ALA A 289 12.77 6.00 11.89
C ALA A 289 12.87 5.57 13.37
N PRO A 290 12.22 4.48 13.81
CA PRO A 290 12.37 4.00 15.18
C PRO A 290 13.79 3.60 15.57
N GLN A 291 14.55 3.00 14.64
CA GLN A 291 15.93 2.58 14.90
C GLN A 291 16.85 3.76 15.15
N ILE A 292 16.54 4.91 14.53
CA ILE A 292 17.34 6.13 14.58
C ILE A 292 16.97 7.03 15.77
N LEU A 293 15.68 7.06 16.15
CA LEU A 293 15.14 8.04 17.09
C LEU A 293 15.01 7.54 18.53
N PHE A 294 14.68 6.26 18.73
CA PHE A 294 14.23 5.78 20.03
C PHE A 294 15.28 4.94 20.76
N ASP A 295 14.99 4.65 22.03
CA ASP A 295 15.72 3.66 22.82
C ASP A 295 15.31 2.22 22.49
N GLU A 296 16.02 1.26 23.07
CA GLU A 296 15.77 -0.17 22.84
C GLU A 296 14.38 -0.63 23.30
N PHE A 297 13.79 0.00 24.31
CA PHE A 297 12.48 -0.40 24.82
C PHE A 297 11.36 -0.04 23.82
N ILE A 298 11.33 1.19 23.32
CA ILE A 298 10.35 1.60 22.29
C ILE A 298 10.60 0.83 20.98
N LYS A 299 11.86 0.62 20.59
CA LYS A 299 12.19 -0.21 19.42
C LYS A 299 11.65 -1.63 19.53
N GLU A 300 11.76 -2.25 20.71
CA GLU A 300 11.20 -3.59 20.94
C GLU A 300 9.68 -3.60 20.73
N LYS A 301 8.95 -2.63 21.30
CA LYS A 301 7.48 -2.54 21.15
C LYS A 301 7.05 -2.34 19.70
N ILE A 302 7.72 -1.45 18.98
CA ILE A 302 7.47 -1.25 17.55
C ILE A 302 7.78 -2.54 16.78
N SER A 303 8.89 -3.22 17.06
CA SER A 303 9.22 -4.50 16.43
C SER A 303 8.16 -5.58 16.68
N GLU A 304 7.55 -5.60 17.87
CA GLU A 304 6.44 -6.52 18.17
C GLU A 304 5.20 -6.21 17.33
N ILE A 305 4.81 -4.92 17.20
CA ILE A 305 3.71 -4.46 16.34
C ILE A 305 3.97 -4.85 14.88
N GLN A 306 5.17 -4.56 14.38
CA GLN A 306 5.56 -4.83 13.00
C GLN A 306 5.54 -6.33 12.69
N VAL A 307 6.08 -7.18 13.57
CA VAL A 307 6.04 -8.64 13.37
C VAL A 307 4.62 -9.16 13.28
N LEU A 308 3.71 -8.67 14.13
CA LEU A 308 2.29 -9.03 14.06
C LEU A 308 1.70 -8.61 12.71
N GLU A 309 1.85 -7.34 12.35
CA GLU A 309 1.17 -6.75 11.20
C GLU A 309 1.70 -7.27 9.86
N TYR A 310 3.01 -7.35 9.67
CA TYR A 310 3.59 -7.85 8.42
C TYR A 310 3.37 -9.36 8.24
N THR A 311 3.26 -10.14 9.32
CA THR A 311 2.88 -11.55 9.20
C THR A 311 1.42 -11.69 8.80
N ARG A 312 0.52 -10.85 9.34
CA ARG A 312 -0.88 -10.76 8.90
C ARG A 312 -0.96 -10.35 7.42
N CYS A 313 -0.18 -9.36 6.99
CA CYS A 313 -0.11 -8.93 5.58
C CYS A 313 0.35 -10.06 4.65
N ALA A 314 1.36 -10.84 5.06
CA ALA A 314 1.82 -11.99 4.29
C ALA A 314 0.73 -13.07 4.16
N ILE A 315 0.04 -13.41 5.25
CA ILE A 315 -1.10 -14.33 5.24
C ILE A 315 -2.24 -13.80 4.36
N SER A 316 -2.57 -12.51 4.48
CA SER A 316 -3.60 -11.80 3.72
C SER A 316 -3.32 -11.83 2.21
N SER A 317 -2.06 -11.70 1.83
CA SER A 317 -1.60 -11.74 0.44
C SER A 317 -1.67 -13.16 -0.14
N LEU A 318 -1.22 -14.17 0.62
CA LEU A 318 -1.34 -15.57 0.21
C LEU A 318 -2.81 -15.97 0.04
N TYR A 319 -3.69 -15.52 0.95
CA TYR A 319 -5.12 -15.68 0.82
C TYR A 319 -5.66 -15.02 -0.46
N GLU A 320 -5.22 -13.80 -0.78
CA GLU A 320 -5.62 -13.10 -2.00
C GLU A 320 -5.38 -13.92 -3.25
N PHE A 321 -4.16 -14.46 -3.36
CA PHE A 321 -3.73 -15.08 -4.60
C PHE A 321 -4.55 -16.33 -4.90
N GLU A 322 -4.91 -17.10 -3.86
CA GLU A 322 -5.84 -18.23 -3.99
C GLU A 322 -7.29 -17.76 -4.22
N LEU A 323 -7.72 -16.66 -3.57
CA LEU A 323 -9.05 -16.08 -3.73
C LEU A 323 -9.33 -15.68 -5.18
N TRP A 324 -8.35 -15.09 -5.87
CA TRP A 324 -8.47 -14.73 -7.29
C TRP A 324 -8.60 -15.92 -8.24
N GLU A 325 -8.15 -17.10 -7.81
CA GLU A 325 -8.26 -18.35 -8.56
C GLU A 325 -9.58 -19.07 -8.27
N LYS A 326 -10.10 -18.97 -7.02
CA LYS A 326 -11.29 -19.68 -6.53
C LYS A 326 -12.20 -18.78 -5.67
N PRO A 327 -12.81 -17.73 -6.24
CA PRO A 327 -13.62 -16.77 -5.47
C PRO A 327 -14.85 -17.42 -4.81
N GLU A 328 -15.33 -18.55 -5.31
CA GLU A 328 -16.41 -19.33 -4.72
C GLU A 328 -16.02 -20.01 -3.39
N GLN A 329 -14.72 -20.23 -3.15
CA GLN A 329 -14.17 -20.82 -1.93
C GLN A 329 -13.66 -19.76 -0.94
N ALA A 330 -14.06 -18.49 -1.11
CA ALA A 330 -13.49 -17.36 -0.39
C ALA A 330 -13.48 -17.53 1.14
N GLU A 331 -14.53 -18.08 1.74
CA GLU A 331 -14.65 -18.25 3.18
C GLU A 331 -13.80 -19.42 3.71
N GLU A 332 -13.75 -20.53 2.97
CA GLU A 332 -12.90 -21.69 3.29
C GLU A 332 -11.42 -21.31 3.23
N LEU A 333 -11.03 -20.59 2.18
CA LEU A 333 -9.70 -20.03 2.02
C LEU A 333 -9.38 -19.03 3.15
N TYR A 334 -10.33 -18.19 3.53
CA TYR A 334 -10.12 -17.23 4.60
C TYR A 334 -9.80 -17.93 5.93
N ILE A 335 -10.56 -18.97 6.28
CA ILE A 335 -10.30 -19.80 7.46
C ILE A 335 -8.93 -20.50 7.34
N LYS A 336 -8.65 -21.15 6.21
CA LYS A 336 -7.38 -21.85 5.95
C LYS A 336 -6.17 -20.96 6.21
N HIS A 337 -6.20 -19.72 5.72
CA HIS A 337 -5.07 -18.81 5.82
C HIS A 337 -4.99 -18.14 7.19
N TYR A 338 -6.06 -17.55 7.69
CA TYR A 338 -6.01 -16.76 8.93
C TYR A 338 -5.96 -17.61 10.22
N SER A 339 -6.42 -18.86 10.18
CA SER A 339 -6.26 -19.79 11.32
C SER A 339 -4.79 -20.07 11.68
N ARG A 340 -3.85 -19.83 10.75
CA ARG A 340 -2.39 -19.90 11.01
C ARG A 340 -1.96 -18.98 12.15
N LEU A 341 -2.67 -17.88 12.39
CA LEU A 341 -2.44 -16.96 13.52
C LEU A 341 -2.85 -17.55 14.88
N GLY A 342 -3.34 -18.79 14.94
CA GLY A 342 -3.83 -19.41 16.17
C GLY A 342 -5.13 -18.78 16.68
N LEU A 343 -5.84 -18.03 15.83
CA LEU A 343 -7.08 -17.34 16.14
C LEU A 343 -8.28 -18.12 15.59
N ASN A 344 -9.37 -18.13 16.36
CA ASN A 344 -10.65 -18.67 15.90
C ASN A 344 -11.33 -17.68 14.95
N ILE A 345 -11.57 -18.11 13.72
CA ILE A 345 -12.20 -17.32 12.67
C ILE A 345 -13.67 -17.71 12.57
N ASN A 346 -14.51 -17.03 13.35
CA ASN A 346 -15.93 -17.39 13.45
C ASN A 346 -16.78 -16.86 12.28
N ASN A 347 -16.38 -15.75 11.67
CA ASN A 347 -17.15 -15.08 10.62
C ASN A 347 -16.24 -14.78 9.42
N PRO A 348 -15.95 -15.78 8.58
CA PRO A 348 -15.03 -15.62 7.46
C PRO A 348 -15.58 -14.69 6.37
N SER A 349 -16.89 -14.45 6.33
CA SER A 349 -17.53 -13.57 5.35
C SER A 349 -17.00 -12.14 5.39
N ILE A 350 -16.35 -11.70 6.47
CA ILE A 350 -15.76 -10.35 6.64
C ILE A 350 -14.77 -9.99 5.53
N TRP A 351 -14.23 -10.95 4.79
CA TRP A 351 -13.28 -10.71 3.70
C TRP A 351 -13.81 -9.74 2.64
N ALA A 352 -15.11 -9.70 2.37
CA ALA A 352 -15.66 -8.88 1.29
C ALA A 352 -15.81 -7.40 1.65
N CYS A 353 -15.69 -7.02 2.93
CA CYS A 353 -15.63 -5.61 3.34
C CYS A 353 -14.19 -5.06 3.38
N ASP A 354 -13.18 -5.89 3.15
CA ASP A 354 -11.78 -5.45 3.03
C ASP A 354 -11.62 -4.71 1.69
N THR A 355 -11.47 -3.39 1.75
CA THR A 355 -11.38 -2.52 0.57
C THR A 355 -10.17 -2.83 -0.30
N PHE A 356 -9.10 -3.42 0.26
CA PHE A 356 -7.99 -3.93 -0.52
C PHE A 356 -8.39 -5.06 -1.47
N ARG A 357 -9.59 -5.65 -1.37
CA ARG A 357 -10.06 -6.69 -2.32
C ARG A 357 -10.79 -6.11 -3.52
N SER A 358 -11.27 -4.88 -3.40
CA SER A 358 -12.15 -4.25 -4.38
C SER A 358 -11.55 -2.98 -4.97
N ILE A 359 -11.01 -2.09 -4.15
CA ILE A 359 -10.45 -0.81 -4.57
C ILE A 359 -9.03 -1.02 -5.10
N ASP A 360 -8.12 -1.51 -4.23
CA ASP A 360 -6.70 -1.74 -4.52
C ASP A 360 -6.32 -3.22 -4.35
N PRO A 361 -6.85 -4.12 -5.22
CA PRO A 361 -6.54 -5.55 -5.20
C PRO A 361 -5.07 -5.86 -5.48
N VAL A 362 -4.62 -6.98 -4.92
CA VAL A 362 -3.26 -7.53 -5.11
C VAL A 362 -2.21 -6.52 -4.65
N TYR A 363 -2.44 -5.84 -3.52
CA TYR A 363 -1.60 -4.74 -3.04
C TYR A 363 -0.81 -5.08 -1.77
N ILE A 364 -1.46 -5.77 -0.83
CA ILE A 364 -0.98 -5.96 0.56
C ILE A 364 0.42 -6.59 0.64
N HIS A 365 0.81 -7.36 -0.38
CA HIS A 365 2.13 -7.99 -0.43
C HIS A 365 3.28 -6.99 -0.47
N ASN A 366 3.04 -5.77 -0.94
CA ASN A 366 4.03 -4.70 -1.01
C ASN A 366 4.56 -4.29 0.38
N TYR A 367 3.70 -4.34 1.40
CA TYR A 367 4.10 -4.13 2.81
C TYR A 367 5.16 -5.14 3.24
N VAL A 368 5.02 -6.42 2.85
CA VAL A 368 5.95 -7.49 3.22
C VAL A 368 7.26 -7.36 2.45
N ILE A 369 7.22 -6.95 1.18
CA ILE A 369 8.44 -6.61 0.41
C ILE A 369 9.23 -5.53 1.15
N GLY A 370 8.55 -4.46 1.59
CA GLY A 370 9.15 -3.39 2.37
C GLY A 370 9.76 -3.86 3.68
N ALA A 371 9.06 -4.69 4.46
CA ALA A 371 9.54 -5.21 5.74
C ALA A 371 10.77 -6.13 5.58
N VAL A 372 10.81 -6.93 4.51
CA VAL A 372 11.99 -7.74 4.19
C VAL A 372 13.14 -6.85 3.73
N LEU A 373 12.88 -5.87 2.85
CA LEU A 373 13.88 -4.94 2.35
C LEU A 373 14.48 -4.11 3.49
N SER A 374 13.68 -3.61 4.42
CA SER A 374 14.15 -2.75 5.52
C SER A 374 15.21 -3.45 6.38
N LYS A 375 15.05 -4.74 6.65
CA LYS A 375 16.04 -5.56 7.37
C LYS A 375 17.38 -5.62 6.64
N TYR A 376 17.36 -5.93 5.33
CA TYR A 376 18.60 -6.03 4.54
C TYR A 376 19.24 -4.67 4.32
N LEU A 377 18.43 -3.65 4.06
CA LEU A 377 18.90 -2.28 3.84
C LEU A 377 19.53 -1.71 5.10
N ASN A 378 18.92 -1.88 6.28
CA ASN A 378 19.51 -1.47 7.55
C ASN A 378 20.87 -2.15 7.78
N LYS A 379 20.96 -3.47 7.56
CA LYS A 379 22.24 -4.21 7.65
C LYS A 379 23.29 -3.64 6.69
N TYR A 380 22.92 -3.42 5.43
CA TYR A 380 23.80 -2.84 4.41
C TYR A 380 24.30 -1.45 4.80
N LEU A 381 23.40 -0.57 5.23
CA LEU A 381 23.73 0.81 5.60
C LEU A 381 24.64 0.86 6.84
N VAL A 382 24.36 0.04 7.86
CA VAL A 382 25.23 -0.07 9.05
C VAL A 382 26.61 -0.60 8.69
N GLN A 383 26.71 -1.58 7.78
CA GLN A 383 28.01 -2.14 7.40
C GLN A 383 28.88 -1.16 6.60
N ASN A 384 28.28 -0.42 5.67
CA ASN A 384 29.01 0.46 4.77
C ASN A 384 29.23 1.88 5.33
N TYR A 385 28.29 2.37 6.14
CA TYR A 385 28.26 3.76 6.62
C TYR A 385 28.15 3.86 8.15
N ARG A 386 28.12 2.73 8.88
CA ARG A 386 27.90 2.71 10.34
C ARG A 386 26.63 3.50 10.70
N TYR A 387 26.70 4.36 11.70
CA TYR A 387 25.60 5.23 12.12
C TYR A 387 25.74 6.66 11.55
N ASP A 388 26.44 6.83 10.43
CA ASP A 388 26.44 8.08 9.68
C ASP A 388 25.14 8.21 8.86
N TYR A 389 24.10 8.69 9.54
CA TYR A 389 22.76 8.81 8.97
C TYR A 389 22.67 9.82 7.82
N LEU A 390 23.60 10.79 7.75
CA LEU A 390 23.67 11.71 6.61
C LEU A 390 24.11 10.97 5.35
N GLU A 391 25.10 10.08 5.46
CA GLU A 391 25.50 9.22 4.34
C GLU A 391 24.41 8.22 3.97
N TRP A 392 23.61 7.72 4.94
CA TRP A 392 22.44 6.90 4.62
C TRP A 392 21.45 7.66 3.75
N GLY A 393 21.10 8.90 4.13
CA GLY A 393 20.21 9.74 3.34
C GLY A 393 20.75 10.04 1.94
N LYS A 394 22.03 10.39 1.82
CA LYS A 394 22.68 10.60 0.50
C LYS A 394 22.64 9.34 -0.36
N TRP A 395 22.91 8.18 0.21
CA TRP A 395 22.85 6.92 -0.52
C TRP A 395 21.43 6.62 -1.00
N LEU A 396 20.42 6.82 -0.14
CA LEU A 396 19.01 6.59 -0.49
C LEU A 396 18.55 7.49 -1.64
N ILE A 397 18.86 8.79 -1.59
CA ILE A 397 18.55 9.73 -2.67
C ILE A 397 19.20 9.27 -3.98
N ASN A 398 20.50 8.97 -3.93
CA ASN A 398 21.28 8.71 -5.13
C ASN A 398 21.01 7.35 -5.77
N ASN A 399 20.71 6.32 -4.98
CA ASN A 399 20.58 4.96 -5.49
C ASN A 399 19.12 4.55 -5.66
N ILE A 400 18.23 5.08 -4.83
CA ILE A 400 16.81 4.68 -4.83
C ILE A 400 15.95 5.79 -5.43
N TYR A 401 15.90 6.98 -4.82
CA TYR A 401 14.84 7.95 -5.09
C TYR A 401 14.95 8.71 -6.41
N LYS A 402 16.10 9.33 -6.70
CA LYS A 402 16.20 10.37 -7.75
C LYS A 402 15.74 9.92 -9.14
N ASP A 403 16.03 8.68 -9.50
CA ASP A 403 15.75 8.15 -10.84
C ASP A 403 14.31 7.64 -11.01
N GLY A 404 13.43 7.80 -10.02
CA GLY A 404 12.02 7.36 -10.11
C GLY A 404 11.89 5.95 -10.68
N ARG A 405 11.08 5.77 -11.73
CA ARG A 405 10.88 4.49 -12.44
C ARG A 405 11.84 4.25 -13.62
N LYS A 406 12.84 5.12 -13.84
CA LYS A 406 13.80 5.01 -14.95
C LYS A 406 14.68 3.76 -14.84
N ARG A 407 15.01 3.32 -13.63
CA ARG A 407 15.56 1.99 -13.34
C ARG A 407 14.46 1.11 -12.73
N ILE A 408 14.48 -0.19 -12.99
CA ILE A 408 13.55 -1.11 -12.32
C ILE A 408 13.90 -1.17 -10.83
N PHE A 409 12.91 -1.36 -9.97
CA PHE A 409 13.14 -1.30 -8.52
C PHE A 409 14.13 -2.36 -8.03
N THR A 410 14.06 -3.57 -8.60
CA THR A 410 14.98 -4.68 -8.29
C THR A 410 16.44 -4.38 -8.63
N GLU A 411 16.72 -3.59 -9.66
CA GLU A 411 18.08 -3.13 -9.98
C GLU A 411 18.60 -2.16 -8.91
N LYS A 412 17.74 -1.24 -8.44
CA LYS A 412 18.10 -0.23 -7.44
C LYS A 412 18.51 -0.85 -6.11
N ILE A 413 17.89 -1.97 -5.74
CA ILE A 413 18.12 -2.66 -4.45
C ILE A 413 18.99 -3.92 -4.60
N SER A 414 19.55 -4.17 -5.78
CA SER A 414 20.34 -5.38 -6.05
C SER A 414 21.56 -5.50 -5.15
N GLU A 415 22.28 -4.40 -4.93
CA GLU A 415 23.44 -4.37 -4.04
C GLU A 415 23.06 -4.62 -2.57
N VAL A 416 21.84 -4.24 -2.15
CA VAL A 416 21.34 -4.49 -0.79
C VAL A 416 21.17 -6.00 -0.55
N TYR A 417 20.68 -6.73 -1.56
CA TYR A 417 20.48 -8.19 -1.47
C TYR A 417 21.74 -9.02 -1.72
N ALA A 418 22.82 -8.42 -2.24
CA ALA A 418 24.10 -9.12 -2.40
C ALA A 418 24.79 -9.43 -1.04
N PHE A 419 24.32 -8.84 0.07
CA PHE A 419 24.82 -9.04 1.44
C PHE A 419 24.05 -10.09 2.25
N LYS A 420 23.45 -11.09 1.59
CA LYS A 420 22.75 -12.20 2.28
C LYS A 420 23.68 -12.95 3.22
#